data_AF-A0A1B9YIJ5-F1
#
_entry.id   AF-A0A1B9YIJ5-F1
#
_cell.length_a   1.000
_cell.length_b   1.000
_cell.length_c   1.000
_cell.angle_alpha   90.00
_cell.angle_beta   90.00
_cell.angle_gamma   90.00
#
_symmetry.space_group_name_H-M   'P 1'
#
loop_
_entity.id
_entity.type
_entity.pdbx_description
1 polymer ?
#
loop_
_entity_poly.entity_id
_entity_poly.type
_entity_poly.pdbx_seq_one_letter_code
_entity_poly.pdbx_strand_id
1 'polypeptide(L)' 'MTDEPTFASLLGEAAIAVWGDMPRDIQEALFETAMRNRSELRHDLAVLLHERHPRTQHPAKPD' A
#
# COMPACT_ATOMS: atom_id res chain seq x y z
N MET A 1 7.23 22.92 16.38
CA MET A 1 7.68 21.81 15.53
C MET A 1 6.42 21.10 15.10
N THR A 2 6.18 20.97 13.80
CA THR A 2 4.95 20.37 13.28
C THR A 2 5.02 18.86 13.47
N ASP A 3 3.96 18.24 13.98
CA ASP A 3 3.84 16.78 14.15
C ASP A 3 3.65 16.03 12.81
N GLU A 4 3.96 16.67 11.69
CA GLU A 4 3.76 16.16 10.34
C GLU A 4 4.44 14.80 10.10
N PRO A 5 5.69 14.55 10.53
CA PRO A 5 6.30 13.22 10.41
C PRO A 5 5.54 12.16 11.20
N THR A 6 5.03 12.51 12.39
CA THR A 6 4.24 11.62 13.24
C THR A 6 2.92 11.28 12.57
N PHE A 7 2.22 12.27 12.02
CA PHE A 7 0.96 12.06 11.30
C PHE A 7 1.15 11.22 10.04
N ALA A 8 2.24 11.44 9.29
CA ALA A 8 2.55 10.62 8.13
C ALA A 8 2.75 9.15 8.48
N SER A 9 3.47 8.85 9.58
CA SER A 9 3.64 7.48 10.07
C SER A 9 2.31 6.85 10.51
N LEU A 10 1.51 7.57 11.30
CA LEU A 10 0.19 7.07 11.76
C LEU A 10 -0.76 6.78 10.58
N LEU A 11 -0.78 7.66 9.56
CA LEU A 11 -1.57 7.44 8.36
C LEU A 11 -1.05 6.26 7.54
N GLY A 12 0.27 6.10 7.41
CA GLY A 12 0.88 4.95 6.73
C GLY A 12 0.53 3.62 7.41
N GLU A 13 0.61 3.56 8.74
CA GLU A 13 0.24 2.38 9.53
C GLU A 13 -1.24 2.03 9.37
N ALA A 14 -2.13 3.03 9.48
CA ALA A 14 -3.56 2.83 9.29
C ALA A 14 -3.87 2.34 7.87
N ALA A 15 -3.23 2.91 6.85
CA ALA A 15 -3.41 2.49 5.47
C ALA A 15 -2.98 1.05 5.23
N ILE A 16 -1.86 0.61 5.82
CA ILE A 16 -1.42 -0.79 5.75
C ILE A 16 -2.41 -1.70 6.48
N ALA A 17 -2.99 -1.28 7.60
CA ALA A 17 -3.92 -2.10 8.38
C ALA A 17 -5.24 -2.37 7.64
N VAL A 18 -5.78 -1.37 6.93
CA VAL A 18 -7.07 -1.47 6.23
C VAL A 18 -6.95 -1.72 4.72
N TRP A 19 -5.73 -1.94 4.23
CA TRP A 19 -5.44 -2.03 2.79
C TRP A 19 -6.35 -3.00 2.03
N GLY A 20 -6.55 -4.22 2.54
CA GLY A 20 -7.38 -5.24 1.91
C GLY A 20 -8.87 -4.89 1.79
N ASP A 21 -9.36 -3.93 2.58
CA ASP A 21 -10.73 -3.43 2.55
C ASP A 21 -10.89 -2.16 1.69
N MET A 22 -9.77 -1.56 1.26
CA MET A 22 -9.80 -0.39 0.38
C MET A 22 -10.23 -0.75 -1.05
N PRO A 23 -10.98 0.14 -1.72
CA PRO A 23 -11.18 0.06 -3.16
C PRO A 23 -9.86 0.04 -3.93
N ARG A 24 -9.83 -0.69 -5.05
CA ARG A 24 -8.61 -0.91 -5.83
C ARG A 24 -8.00 0.38 -6.38
N ASP A 25 -8.81 1.33 -6.82
CA ASP A 25 -8.36 2.65 -7.30
C ASP A 25 -7.64 3.45 -6.20
N ILE A 26 -8.12 3.34 -4.96
CA ILE A 26 -7.48 3.96 -3.79
C ILE A 26 -6.16 3.25 -3.44
N GLN A 27 -6.13 1.91 -3.48
CA GLN A 27 -4.89 1.14 -3.33
C GLN A 27 -3.85 1.58 -4.37
N GLU A 28 -4.21 1.62 -5.64
CA GLU A 28 -3.32 2.03 -6.73
C GLU A 28 -2.83 3.48 -6.55
N ALA A 29 -3.73 4.42 -6.23
CA ALA A 29 -3.37 5.82 -6.01
C ALA A 29 -2.40 6.01 -4.83
N LEU A 30 -2.64 5.34 -3.70
CA LEU A 30 -1.76 5.39 -2.53
C LEU A 30 -0.40 4.76 -2.83
N PHE A 31 -0.40 3.61 -3.52
CA PHE A 31 0.82 2.89 -3.87
C PHE A 31 1.71 3.72 -4.79
N GLU A 32 1.15 4.26 -5.89
CA GLU A 32 1.90 5.11 -6.83
C GLU A 32 2.41 6.38 -6.16
N THR A 33 1.62 6.98 -5.27
CA THR A 33 2.03 8.17 -4.52
C THR A 33 3.18 7.87 -3.57
N ALA A 34 3.10 6.78 -2.81
CA ALA A 34 4.13 6.38 -1.85
C ALA A 34 5.45 5.99 -2.53
N MET A 35 5.37 5.38 -3.72
CA MET A 35 6.50 4.88 -4.49
C MET A 35 7.06 5.88 -5.51
N ARG A 36 6.50 7.09 -5.58
CA ARG A 36 7.02 8.16 -6.46
C ARG A 36 8.50 8.40 -6.15
N ASN A 37 9.35 8.22 -7.16
CA ASN A 37 10.83 8.32 -7.06
C ASN A 37 11.48 7.28 -6.14
N ARG A 38 10.81 6.16 -5.85
CA ARG A 38 11.29 5.06 -4.98
C ARG A 38 11.03 3.71 -5.66
N SER A 39 11.41 3.59 -6.93
CA SER A 39 11.16 2.39 -7.75
C SER A 39 11.77 1.12 -7.15
N GLU A 40 12.87 1.26 -6.41
CA GLU A 40 13.60 0.20 -5.74
C GLU A 40 12.83 -0.43 -4.58
N LEU A 41 11.97 0.33 -3.89
CA LEU A 41 11.16 -0.17 -2.76
C LEU A 41 9.80 -0.74 -3.20
N ARG A 42 9.47 -0.57 -4.48
CA ARG A 42 8.16 -0.90 -5.04
C ARG A 42 7.84 -2.39 -4.89
N HIS A 43 8.82 -3.25 -5.16
CA HIS A 43 8.64 -4.69 -5.06
C HIS A 43 8.38 -5.12 -3.61
N ASP A 44 9.21 -4.65 -2.68
CA ASP A 44 9.12 -5.00 -1.26
C ASP A 44 7.78 -4.57 -0.64
N LEU A 45 7.30 -3.37 -1.00
CA LEU A 45 5.99 -2.91 -0.53
C LEU A 45 4.84 -3.76 -1.09
N ALA A 46 4.91 -4.17 -2.36
CA ALA A 46 3.90 -5.05 -2.95
C ALA A 46 3.86 -6.41 -2.25
N VAL A 47 5.02 -7.01 -1.96
CA VAL A 47 5.12 -8.27 -1.21
C VAL A 47 4.50 -8.13 0.18
N LEU A 48 4.89 -7.09 0.94
CA LEU A 48 4.33 -6.81 2.28
C LEU A 48 2.80 -6.73 2.27
N LEU A 49 2.23 -6.03 1.29
CA LEU A 49 0.79 -5.82 1.19
C LEU A 49 0.06 -7.12 0.79
N HIS A 50 0.63 -7.92 -0.11
CA HIS A 50 0.06 -9.22 -0.48
C HIS A 50 0.14 -10.26 0.63
N GLU A 51 1.25 -10.30 1.39
CA GLU A 51 1.39 -11.18 2.56
C GLU A 51 0.37 -10.84 3.65
N ARG A 52 0.18 -9.54 3.92
CA ARG A 52 -0.78 -9.06 4.92
C ARG A 52 -2.24 -9.16 4.45
N HIS A 53 -2.49 -9.03 3.15
CA HIS A 53 -3.84 -9.00 2.58
C HIS A 53 -3.97 -9.97 1.40
N PRO A 54 -4.12 -11.28 1.65
CA PRO A 54 -4.20 -12.30 0.60
C PRO A 54 -5.33 -12.08 -0.42
N ARG A 55 -6.41 -11.37 -0.05
CA ARG A 55 -7.52 -11.00 -0.95
C ARG A 55 -7.13 -10.01 -2.06
N THR A 56 -5.98 -9.35 -1.93
CA THR A 56 -5.42 -8.45 -2.95
C THR A 56 -4.52 -9.18 -3.95
N GLN A 57 -4.27 -10.48 -3.77
CA GLN A 57 -3.70 -11.28 -4.83
C GLN A 57 -4.69 -11.25 -5.99
N HIS A 58 -4.25 -10.71 -7.14
CA HIS A 58 -5.07 -10.76 -8.34
C HIS A 58 -5.56 -12.20 -8.54
N PRO A 59 -6.85 -12.42 -8.82
CA PRO A 59 -7.29 -13.75 -9.23
C PRO A 59 -6.37 -14.19 -10.38
N ALA A 60 -5.90 -15.43 -10.32
CA ALA A 60 -5.13 -16.02 -11.40
C ALA A 60 -5.87 -15.73 -12.71
N LYS A 61 -5.16 -15.17 -13.71
CA LYS A 61 -5.76 -14.92 -15.03
C LYS A 61 -6.49 -16.19 -15.47
N PRO A 62 -7.76 -16.12 -15.90
CA PRO A 62 -8.42 -17.28 -16.47
C PRO A 62 -7.63 -17.72 -17.70
N ASP A 63 -7.41 -19.04 -17.81
CA ASP A 63 -6.78 -19.69 -18.97
C ASP A 63 -7.49 -19.34 -20.30
#